data_AF-A0AAD5GHX1-F1
#
_entry.id   AF-A0AAD5GHX1-F1
#
_cell.length_a   1.000
_cell.length_b   1.000
_cell.length_c   1.000
_cell.angle_alpha   90.00
_cell.angle_beta   90.00
_cell.angle_gamma   90.00
#
_symmetry.space_group_name_H-M   'P 1'
#
loop_
_entity.id
_entity.type
_entity.pdbx_description
1 polymer ?
#
loop_
_entity_poly.entity_id
_entity_poly.type
_entity_poly.pdbx_seq_one_letter_code
_entity_poly.pdbx_strand_id
1 'polypeptide(L)'
;MILNFLILSMVLIIPSPSSTSAQPNCTRVCAGGRHENQVPYPFGFSDGCEVHLNCSNAGEIRVGQYNVHNITRDHILINFPSKCDRQFNEIRQFNNRNFALTWRNGFLLSNCHWAFYECKVPTIRVGSHLNLQQCDTTGVDTTINCYSNNTPEQEEFINLNSLELPRCQYLVSSALFDVNGNSSHSESGPEFDQYLELGWWVRGECGCDRNAICRNVSYENQTIGYRCYCNQGYVGDGFIDGDGCRIQAQAPGGSNTKPPP
;
A
#
# COMPACT_ATOMS: atom_id res chain seq x y z
N MET A 1 62.79 42.53 4.75
CA MET A 1 62.69 41.13 5.21
C MET A 1 61.59 41.05 6.24
N ILE A 2 60.88 39.92 6.28
CA ILE A 2 59.79 39.54 7.19
C ILE A 2 58.39 39.91 6.65
N LEU A 3 57.89 38.95 5.86
CA LEU A 3 56.54 38.80 5.36
C LEU A 3 55.80 37.89 6.35
N ASN A 4 54.84 38.42 7.10
CA ASN A 4 54.00 37.62 8.00
C ASN A 4 52.85 36.98 7.21
N PHE A 5 52.87 35.65 7.12
CA PHE A 5 51.82 34.83 6.49
C PHE A 5 50.65 34.63 7.46
N LEU A 6 49.49 35.20 7.14
CA LEU A 6 48.21 34.80 7.71
C LEU A 6 47.67 33.61 6.90
N ILE A 7 47.65 32.42 7.49
CA ILE A 7 47.03 31.23 6.88
C ILE A 7 45.54 31.25 7.22
N LEU A 8 44.71 31.67 6.26
CA LEU A 8 43.25 31.55 6.33
C LEU A 8 42.87 30.10 5.98
N SER A 9 42.50 29.30 6.98
CA SER A 9 42.01 27.93 6.75
C SER A 9 40.60 27.99 6.16
N MET A 10 40.51 27.86 4.83
CA MET A 10 39.26 27.66 4.10
C MET A 10 38.78 26.22 4.33
N VAL A 11 37.83 26.02 5.23
CA VAL A 11 37.10 24.76 5.37
C VAL A 11 36.17 24.64 4.15
N LEU A 12 36.59 23.84 3.17
CA LEU A 12 35.73 23.40 2.08
C LEU A 12 34.67 22.45 2.64
N ILE A 13 33.45 22.95 2.82
CA ILE A 13 32.27 22.11 3.00
C ILE A 13 31.97 21.55 1.60
N ILE A 14 32.42 20.32 1.34
CA ILE A 14 32.04 19.58 0.13
C ILE A 14 30.60 19.11 0.38
N PRO A 15 29.58 19.57 -0.38
CA PRO A 15 28.28 18.94 -0.34
C PRO A 15 28.45 17.53 -0.89
N SER A 16 28.29 16.52 -0.03
CA SER A 16 28.22 15.13 -0.45
C SER A 16 27.07 15.00 -1.46
N PRO A 17 27.30 14.53 -2.68
CA PRO A 17 26.18 14.15 -3.54
C PRO A 17 25.45 13.00 -2.86
N SER A 18 24.22 13.25 -2.43
CA SER A 18 23.28 12.19 -2.08
C SER A 18 23.16 11.28 -3.30
N SER A 19 23.80 10.12 -3.25
CA SER A 19 23.70 9.12 -4.29
C SER A 19 22.31 8.49 -4.22
N THR A 20 21.33 9.16 -4.82
CA THR A 20 20.10 8.51 -5.25
C THR A 20 20.49 7.70 -6.49
N SER A 21 20.61 6.38 -6.34
CA SER A 21 20.57 5.45 -7.46
C SER A 21 19.20 5.64 -8.12
N ALA A 22 19.15 6.55 -9.09
CA ALA A 22 18.10 6.55 -10.08
C ALA A 22 18.53 5.50 -11.10
N GLN A 23 17.77 4.40 -11.20
CA GLN A 23 17.68 3.75 -12.51
C GLN A 23 17.36 4.86 -13.52
N PRO A 24 18.12 5.01 -14.63
CA PRO A 24 18.13 6.24 -15.43
C PRO A 24 16.77 6.65 -16.03
N ASN A 25 15.73 5.81 -15.89
CA ASN A 25 14.40 6.02 -16.45
C ASN A 25 13.25 5.99 -15.43
N CYS A 26 13.51 5.85 -14.12
CA CYS A 26 12.45 5.89 -13.10
C CYS A 26 12.45 7.19 -12.30
N THR A 27 11.41 8.00 -12.48
CA THR A 27 11.18 9.23 -11.73
C THR A 27 10.43 8.91 -10.44
N ARG A 28 11.10 9.06 -9.29
CA ARG A 28 10.53 8.77 -7.96
C ARG A 28 9.96 9.99 -7.22
N VAL A 29 9.97 11.16 -7.85
CA VAL A 29 9.43 12.40 -7.28
C VAL A 29 8.21 12.82 -8.09
N CYS A 30 7.09 12.97 -7.39
CA CYS A 30 5.86 13.55 -7.94
C CYS A 30 5.82 15.03 -7.56
N ALA A 31 6.09 15.89 -8.55
CA ALA A 31 6.08 17.34 -8.39
C ALA A 31 4.78 17.94 -8.96
N GLY A 32 4.16 18.85 -8.20
CA GLY A 32 3.01 19.59 -8.68
C GLY A 32 2.63 20.77 -7.78
N GLY A 33 2.24 21.88 -8.40
CA GLY A 33 2.02 23.15 -7.68
C GLY A 33 3.26 23.60 -6.91
N ARG A 34 3.20 23.57 -5.57
CA ARG A 34 4.31 23.88 -4.65
C ARG A 34 4.74 22.66 -3.80
N HIS A 35 4.29 21.47 -4.18
CA HIS A 35 4.51 20.24 -3.43
C HIS A 35 5.32 19.25 -4.25
N GLU A 36 6.24 18.56 -3.57
CA GLU A 36 7.00 17.45 -4.14
C GLU A 36 6.91 16.28 -3.16
N ASN A 37 6.40 15.15 -3.64
CA ASN A 37 6.28 13.92 -2.86
C ASN A 37 7.19 12.85 -3.45
N GLN A 38 8.11 12.33 -2.64
CA GLN A 38 9.02 11.27 -3.03
C GLN A 38 8.51 9.91 -2.58
N VAL A 39 8.68 8.89 -3.43
CA VAL A 39 8.39 7.49 -3.11
C VAL A 39 9.68 6.65 -3.05
N PRO A 40 9.71 5.60 -2.21
CA PRO A 40 10.85 4.68 -2.19
C PRO A 40 10.87 3.82 -3.46
N TYR A 41 12.04 3.26 -3.82
CA TYR A 41 12.07 2.17 -4.80
C TYR A 41 11.28 0.97 -4.22
N PRO A 42 10.52 0.19 -5.02
CA PRO A 42 10.45 0.15 -6.49
C PRO A 42 9.42 1.11 -7.13
N PHE A 43 8.83 2.02 -6.36
CA PHE A 43 7.77 2.89 -6.83
C PHE A 43 8.29 4.08 -7.63
N GLY A 44 7.49 4.55 -8.56
CA GLY A 44 7.68 5.85 -9.19
C GLY A 44 6.64 6.16 -10.26
N PHE A 45 6.88 7.21 -11.04
CA PHE A 45 5.85 7.90 -11.84
C PHE A 45 6.10 7.89 -13.35
N SER A 46 7.20 7.30 -13.81
CA SER A 46 7.54 7.13 -15.23
C SER A 46 7.56 5.66 -15.64
N ASP A 47 7.48 5.40 -16.94
CA ASP A 47 7.38 4.04 -17.51
C ASP A 47 8.56 3.12 -17.15
N GLY A 48 9.70 3.68 -16.78
CA GLY A 48 10.87 2.91 -16.35
C GLY A 48 10.82 2.43 -14.90
N CYS A 49 9.74 2.71 -14.15
CA CYS A 49 9.59 2.26 -12.77
C CYS A 49 8.99 0.87 -12.68
N GLU A 50 9.54 0.04 -11.80
CA GLU A 50 9.05 -1.32 -11.55
C GLU A 50 7.60 -1.34 -11.06
N VAL A 51 7.24 -0.44 -10.14
CA VAL A 51 5.86 -0.23 -9.70
C VAL A 51 5.40 1.18 -10.07
N HIS A 52 4.66 1.29 -11.16
CA HIS A 52 4.18 2.56 -11.68
C HIS A 52 2.97 3.09 -10.89
N LEU A 53 3.06 4.34 -10.47
CA LEU A 53 2.02 5.12 -9.81
C LEU A 53 1.68 6.36 -10.66
N ASN A 54 0.53 6.97 -10.41
CA ASN A 54 0.14 8.21 -11.05
C ASN A 54 0.55 9.42 -10.19
N CYS A 55 1.02 10.48 -10.85
CA CYS A 55 1.29 11.77 -10.22
C CYS A 55 0.27 12.79 -10.73
N SER A 56 -0.41 13.51 -9.82
CA SER A 56 -1.32 14.59 -10.19
C SER A 56 -0.57 15.90 -10.44
N ASN A 57 -1.19 16.84 -11.17
CA ASN A 57 -0.64 18.19 -11.36
C ASN A 57 -0.47 18.98 -10.05
N ALA A 58 -1.13 18.55 -8.97
CA ALA A 58 -1.01 19.12 -7.62
C ALA A 58 0.06 18.41 -6.76
N GLY A 59 0.77 17.42 -7.31
CA GLY A 59 1.81 16.67 -6.62
C GLY A 59 1.27 15.50 -5.79
N GLU A 60 0.02 15.08 -5.99
CA GLU A 60 -0.56 13.97 -5.25
C GLU A 60 -0.22 12.62 -5.89
N ILE A 61 0.12 11.64 -5.05
CA ILE A 61 0.40 10.26 -5.45
C ILE A 61 -0.94 9.52 -5.59
N ARG A 62 -1.13 8.80 -6.69
CA ARG A 62 -2.40 8.13 -7.02
C ARG A 62 -2.21 6.73 -7.58
N VAL A 63 -3.25 5.91 -7.41
CA VAL A 63 -3.50 4.69 -8.18
C VAL A 63 -4.77 4.90 -8.98
N GLY A 64 -4.65 5.07 -10.29
CA GLY A 64 -5.77 5.52 -11.12
C GLY A 64 -6.25 6.90 -10.67
N GLN A 65 -7.52 6.99 -10.26
CA GLN A 65 -8.12 8.22 -9.75
C GLN A 65 -8.03 8.39 -8.22
N TYR A 66 -7.56 7.37 -7.51
CA TYR A 66 -7.60 7.33 -6.04
C TYR A 66 -6.28 7.80 -5.44
N ASN A 67 -6.35 8.74 -4.49
CA ASN A 67 -5.18 9.24 -3.78
C ASN A 67 -4.60 8.14 -2.88
N VAL A 68 -3.28 7.97 -2.92
CA VAL A 68 -2.54 7.10 -2.00
C VAL A 68 -2.52 7.75 -0.62
N HIS A 69 -2.97 7.00 0.38
CA HIS A 69 -2.91 7.38 1.79
C HIS A 69 -1.52 7.09 2.37
N ASN A 70 -1.01 5.87 2.14
CA ASN A 70 0.26 5.42 2.68
C ASN A 70 0.88 4.32 1.81
N ILE A 71 2.20 4.27 1.72
CA ILE A 71 2.95 3.17 1.11
C ILE A 71 3.80 2.54 2.21
N THR A 72 3.48 1.29 2.53
CA THR A 72 4.24 0.48 3.47
C THR A 72 5.18 -0.47 2.74
N ARG A 73 5.93 -1.25 3.51
CA ARG A 73 6.85 -2.25 2.95
C ARG A 73 6.17 -3.32 2.10
N ASP A 74 4.91 -3.62 2.36
CA ASP A 74 4.21 -4.74 1.71
C ASP A 74 2.92 -4.29 1.01
N HIS A 75 2.42 -3.09 1.34
CA HIS A 75 1.09 -2.65 0.96
C HIS A 75 1.04 -1.18 0.53
N ILE A 76 0.16 -0.87 -0.42
CA ILE A 76 -0.29 0.48 -0.76
C ILE A 76 -1.70 0.64 -0.20
N LEU A 77 -1.89 1.64 0.67
CA LEU A 77 -3.21 2.03 1.14
C LEU A 77 -3.68 3.22 0.32
N ILE A 78 -4.85 3.10 -0.32
CA ILE A 78 -5.45 4.17 -1.10
C ILE A 78 -6.78 4.61 -0.49
N ASN A 79 -7.09 5.90 -0.58
CA ASN A 79 -8.39 6.45 -0.20
C ASN A 79 -9.47 5.88 -1.12
N PHE A 80 -10.46 5.21 -0.55
CA PHE A 80 -11.56 4.55 -1.24
C PHE A 80 -12.91 4.92 -0.59
N PRO A 81 -13.38 6.16 -0.80
CA PRO A 81 -14.63 6.64 -0.22
C PRO A 81 -15.83 5.84 -0.71
N SER A 82 -16.90 5.78 0.09
CA SER A 82 -18.13 5.14 -0.34
C SER A 82 -18.76 5.90 -1.52
N LYS A 83 -19.18 5.16 -2.56
CA LYS A 83 -19.81 5.72 -3.75
C LYS A 83 -20.86 4.74 -4.28
N CYS A 84 -22.13 5.16 -4.28
CA CYS A 84 -23.28 4.29 -4.55
C CYS A 84 -23.39 3.85 -6.02
N ASP A 85 -22.89 4.68 -6.93
CA ASP A 85 -22.94 4.52 -8.39
C ASP A 85 -21.59 4.06 -8.99
N ARG A 86 -20.60 3.70 -8.14
CA ARG A 86 -19.32 3.15 -8.62
C ARG A 86 -19.59 1.81 -9.30
N GLN A 87 -19.22 1.70 -10.56
CA GLN A 87 -19.43 0.47 -11.31
C GLN A 87 -18.53 -0.63 -10.75
N PHE A 88 -19.07 -1.83 -10.59
CA PHE A 88 -18.29 -2.95 -10.05
C PHE A 88 -17.02 -3.24 -10.87
N ASN A 89 -17.08 -3.07 -12.19
CA ASN A 89 -15.95 -3.30 -13.09
C ASN A 89 -14.73 -2.40 -12.81
N GLU A 90 -14.90 -1.27 -12.12
CA GLU A 90 -13.80 -0.40 -11.71
C GLU A 90 -12.80 -1.11 -10.80
N ILE A 91 -13.21 -2.18 -10.11
CA ILE A 91 -12.34 -2.96 -9.22
C ILE A 91 -11.13 -3.57 -9.95
N ARG A 92 -11.26 -3.83 -11.26
CA ARG A 92 -10.20 -4.43 -12.07
C ARG A 92 -8.97 -3.53 -12.20
N GLN A 93 -9.10 -2.21 -12.02
CA GLN A 93 -7.95 -1.30 -12.06
C GLN A 93 -6.95 -1.56 -10.93
N PHE A 94 -7.39 -2.21 -9.85
CA PHE A 94 -6.60 -2.53 -8.67
C PHE A 94 -5.92 -3.90 -8.73
N ASN A 95 -5.96 -4.56 -9.89
CA ASN A 95 -5.24 -5.78 -10.14
C ASN A 95 -4.51 -5.67 -11.48
N ASN A 96 -3.19 -5.58 -11.41
CA ASN A 96 -2.34 -5.41 -12.58
C ASN A 96 -1.08 -6.28 -12.48
N ARG A 97 -0.04 -5.91 -13.23
CA ARG A 97 1.19 -6.69 -13.32
C ARG A 97 2.11 -6.59 -12.10
N ASN A 98 1.85 -5.66 -11.18
CA ASN A 98 2.74 -5.28 -10.08
C ASN A 98 2.01 -5.04 -8.75
N PHE A 99 0.68 -4.99 -8.72
CA PHE A 99 -0.10 -4.97 -7.49
C PHE A 99 -1.50 -5.56 -7.68
N ALA A 100 -2.07 -6.05 -6.58
CA ALA A 100 -3.40 -6.65 -6.52
C ALA A 100 -4.05 -6.40 -5.15
N LEU A 101 -5.38 -6.53 -5.09
CA LEU A 101 -6.16 -6.44 -3.86
C LEU A 101 -5.72 -7.52 -2.86
N THR A 102 -5.41 -7.13 -1.63
CA THR A 102 -5.10 -8.09 -0.56
C THR A 102 -6.36 -8.76 -0.02
N TRP A 103 -6.24 -9.96 0.54
CA TRP A 103 -7.36 -10.66 1.20
C TRP A 103 -7.99 -9.88 2.37
N ARG A 104 -7.26 -8.89 2.92
CA ARG A 104 -7.73 -8.05 4.02
C ARG A 104 -8.86 -7.09 3.63
N ASN A 105 -9.12 -6.92 2.33
CA ASN A 105 -10.23 -6.10 1.86
C ASN A 105 -11.57 -6.87 1.98
N GLY A 106 -12.49 -6.32 2.76
CA GLY A 106 -13.91 -6.56 2.64
C GLY A 106 -14.57 -5.57 1.70
N PHE A 107 -15.67 -5.96 1.05
CA PHE A 107 -16.40 -5.11 0.12
C PHE A 107 -17.89 -5.06 0.43
N LEU A 108 -18.48 -3.89 0.18
CA LEU A 108 -19.92 -3.69 0.11
C LEU A 108 -20.33 -3.53 -1.35
N LEU A 109 -21.33 -4.31 -1.73
CA LEU A 109 -21.76 -4.49 -3.11
C LEU A 109 -23.27 -4.30 -3.17
N SER A 110 -23.80 -3.81 -4.28
CA SER A 110 -25.24 -3.65 -4.44
C SER A 110 -25.71 -4.08 -5.83
N ASN A 111 -27.02 -4.33 -5.90
CA ASN A 111 -27.70 -4.87 -7.08
C ASN A 111 -26.99 -6.11 -7.64
N CYS A 112 -26.77 -7.09 -6.76
CA CYS A 112 -26.20 -8.38 -7.11
C CYS A 112 -27.30 -9.34 -7.57
N HIS A 113 -27.01 -10.10 -8.61
CA HIS A 113 -27.93 -11.13 -9.10
C HIS A 113 -28.01 -12.32 -8.14
N TRP A 114 -26.92 -12.63 -7.44
CA TRP A 114 -26.86 -13.64 -6.39
C TRP A 114 -26.33 -13.04 -5.09
N ALA A 115 -26.70 -13.61 -3.95
CA ALA A 115 -26.21 -13.17 -2.65
C ALA A 115 -24.93 -13.91 -2.26
N PHE A 116 -24.06 -13.26 -1.50
CA PHE A 116 -22.97 -13.95 -0.80
C PHE A 116 -23.55 -14.65 0.44
N TYR A 117 -23.22 -15.92 0.65
CA TYR A 117 -23.83 -16.72 1.72
C TYR A 117 -23.25 -16.44 3.12
N GLU A 118 -22.06 -15.85 3.22
CA GLU A 118 -21.28 -15.83 4.46
C GLU A 118 -21.16 -14.47 5.14
N CYS A 119 -21.47 -13.38 4.43
CA CYS A 119 -21.36 -12.04 5.00
C CYS A 119 -22.77 -11.50 5.24
N LYS A 120 -23.25 -11.63 6.49
CA LYS A 120 -24.51 -11.00 6.95
C LYS A 120 -24.15 -9.73 7.69
N VAL A 121 -24.11 -8.60 6.98
CA VAL A 121 -23.90 -7.31 7.65
C VAL A 121 -25.27 -6.67 7.92
N PRO A 122 -25.64 -6.41 9.19
CA PRO A 122 -26.87 -5.69 9.49
C PRO A 122 -26.80 -4.28 8.88
N THR A 123 -27.70 -3.97 7.93
CA THR A 123 -27.74 -2.71 7.17
C THR A 123 -27.68 -1.46 8.06
N ILE A 124 -28.27 -1.54 9.26
CA ILE A 124 -28.31 -0.46 10.25
C ILE A 124 -26.91 -0.07 10.75
N ARG A 125 -25.99 -1.03 10.95
CA ARG A 125 -24.61 -0.76 11.41
C ARG A 125 -23.74 -0.21 10.27
N VAL A 126 -24.02 -0.64 9.05
CA VAL A 126 -23.31 -0.13 7.86
C VAL A 126 -23.65 1.33 7.62
N GLY A 127 -24.94 1.67 7.63
CA GLY A 127 -25.39 3.03 7.34
C GLY A 127 -25.07 4.08 8.40
N SER A 128 -24.72 3.67 9.63
CA SER A 128 -24.26 4.59 10.68
C SER A 128 -22.77 4.88 10.62
N HIS A 129 -21.95 3.91 10.21
CA HIS A 129 -20.48 4.06 10.08
C HIS A 129 -20.06 4.58 8.71
N LEU A 130 -20.77 4.15 7.67
CA LEU A 130 -20.62 4.65 6.32
C LEU A 130 -21.75 5.64 6.09
N ASN A 131 -21.46 6.80 5.49
CA ASN A 131 -22.46 7.82 5.15
C ASN A 131 -23.36 7.36 3.97
N LEU A 132 -23.89 6.13 4.04
CA LEU A 132 -24.75 5.49 3.04
C LEU A 132 -26.17 6.07 3.03
N GLN A 133 -26.46 7.07 3.86
CA GLN A 133 -27.65 7.90 3.71
C GLN A 133 -27.73 8.50 2.28
N GLN A 134 -26.59 8.63 1.59
CA GLN A 134 -26.52 9.05 0.18
C GLN A 134 -26.84 7.92 -0.82
N CYS A 135 -26.82 6.66 -0.39
CA CYS A 135 -27.21 5.51 -1.20
C CYS A 135 -28.70 5.15 -1.04
N ASP A 136 -29.47 6.02 -0.36
CA ASP A 136 -30.90 5.88 -0.14
C ASP A 136 -31.65 6.11 -1.46
N THR A 137 -31.88 5.02 -2.18
CA THR A 137 -32.68 5.03 -3.40
C THR A 137 -34.14 4.83 -3.03
N THR A 138 -34.90 5.91 -3.02
CA THR A 138 -36.37 5.87 -2.98
C THR A 138 -36.89 4.86 -4.01
N GLY A 139 -37.35 3.69 -3.56
CA GLY A 139 -38.18 2.77 -4.34
C GLY A 139 -37.58 1.41 -4.74
N VAL A 140 -36.32 1.11 -4.42
CA VAL A 140 -35.76 -0.24 -4.66
C VAL A 140 -35.16 -0.75 -3.36
N ASP A 141 -35.61 -1.94 -2.95
CA ASP A 141 -35.06 -2.70 -1.84
C ASP A 141 -33.63 -3.14 -2.22
N THR A 142 -32.68 -2.20 -2.24
CA THR A 142 -31.30 -2.46 -2.65
C THR A 142 -30.62 -3.21 -1.53
N THR A 143 -30.76 -4.53 -1.56
CA THR A 143 -30.04 -5.43 -0.64
C THR A 143 -28.55 -5.21 -0.80
N ILE A 144 -27.95 -4.52 0.17
CA ILE A 144 -26.50 -4.42 0.29
C ILE A 144 -25.98 -5.81 0.59
N ASN A 145 -25.14 -6.29 -0.31
CA ASN A 145 -24.38 -7.51 -0.18
C ASN A 145 -22.99 -7.17 0.32
N CYS A 146 -22.31 -8.15 0.88
CA CYS A 146 -20.92 -7.96 1.27
C CYS A 146 -20.07 -9.19 0.98
N TYR A 147 -18.78 -8.92 0.80
CA TYR A 147 -17.76 -9.91 0.60
C TYR A 147 -16.71 -9.75 1.69
N SER A 148 -16.26 -10.88 2.21
CA SER A 148 -15.09 -11.00 3.07
C SER A 148 -14.42 -12.32 2.72
N ASN A 149 -13.09 -12.33 2.62
CA ASN A 149 -12.35 -13.56 2.46
C ASN A 149 -12.12 -14.21 3.83
N ASN A 150 -12.74 -15.36 4.07
CA ASN A 150 -12.71 -16.06 5.35
C ASN A 150 -11.52 -17.03 5.50
N THR A 151 -10.61 -17.08 4.53
CA THR A 151 -9.38 -17.89 4.60
C THR A 151 -8.13 -17.00 4.64
N PRO A 152 -7.82 -16.37 5.79
CA PRO A 152 -6.71 -15.42 5.92
C PRO A 152 -5.31 -16.04 5.80
N GLU A 153 -5.18 -17.36 5.77
CA GLU A 153 -3.91 -18.06 6.01
C GLU A 153 -3.25 -18.66 4.76
N GLN A 154 -3.89 -18.66 3.58
CA GLN A 154 -3.36 -19.37 2.42
C GLN A 154 -2.94 -18.48 1.24
N GLU A 155 -3.58 -17.33 1.03
CA GLU A 155 -3.32 -16.47 -0.13
C GLU A 155 -3.27 -14.99 0.25
N GLU A 156 -2.22 -14.28 -0.22
CA GLU A 156 -2.03 -12.84 0.06
C GLU A 156 -3.07 -11.94 -0.64
N PHE A 157 -3.63 -12.40 -1.76
CA PHE A 157 -4.51 -11.59 -2.61
C PHE A 157 -5.89 -12.21 -2.78
N ILE A 158 -6.87 -11.36 -3.07
CA ILE A 158 -8.23 -11.78 -3.39
C ILE A 158 -8.28 -12.39 -4.78
N ASN A 159 -8.93 -13.56 -4.89
CA ASN A 159 -9.37 -14.08 -6.18
C ASN A 159 -10.52 -13.22 -6.72
N LEU A 160 -10.24 -12.33 -7.69
CA LEU A 160 -11.26 -11.47 -8.30
C LEU A 160 -12.46 -12.24 -8.87
N ASN A 161 -12.27 -13.48 -9.35
CA ASN A 161 -13.38 -14.27 -9.87
C ASN A 161 -14.45 -14.50 -8.79
N SER A 162 -14.05 -14.65 -7.52
CA SER A 162 -14.99 -14.81 -6.40
C SER A 162 -15.88 -13.57 -6.18
N LEU A 163 -15.38 -12.37 -6.52
CA LEU A 163 -16.14 -11.12 -6.47
C LEU A 163 -17.06 -10.94 -7.69
N GLU A 164 -16.65 -11.48 -8.83
CA GLU A 164 -17.38 -11.40 -10.10
C GLU A 164 -18.56 -12.36 -10.15
N LEU A 165 -18.46 -13.51 -9.47
CA LEU A 165 -19.46 -14.57 -9.47
C LEU A 165 -20.88 -14.05 -9.15
N PRO A 166 -21.11 -13.20 -8.13
CA PRO A 166 -22.47 -12.76 -7.79
C PRO A 166 -23.09 -11.74 -8.75
N ARG A 167 -22.35 -11.30 -9.78
CA ARG A 167 -22.77 -10.34 -10.80
C ARG A 167 -23.39 -9.07 -10.20
N CYS A 168 -22.68 -8.46 -9.26
CA CYS A 168 -23.02 -7.16 -8.68
C CYS A 168 -22.82 -6.03 -9.69
N GLN A 169 -23.76 -5.08 -9.72
CA GLN A 169 -23.64 -3.91 -10.59
C GLN A 169 -22.71 -2.86 -9.99
N TYR A 170 -22.76 -2.66 -8.66
CA TYR A 170 -22.06 -1.56 -8.01
C TYR A 170 -21.13 -2.00 -6.87
N LEU A 171 -20.01 -1.30 -6.73
CA LEU A 171 -19.02 -1.43 -5.66
C LEU A 171 -19.10 -0.22 -4.72
N VAL A 172 -19.86 -0.38 -3.65
CA VAL A 172 -20.23 0.74 -2.77
C VAL A 172 -19.05 1.20 -1.93
N SER A 173 -18.39 0.29 -1.21
CA SER A 173 -17.31 0.62 -0.27
C SER A 173 -16.38 -0.57 -0.04
N SER A 174 -15.25 -0.31 0.60
CA SER A 174 -14.40 -1.33 1.21
C SER A 174 -14.39 -1.19 2.75
N ALA A 175 -13.88 -2.23 3.41
CA ALA A 175 -13.49 -2.24 4.81
C ALA A 175 -12.20 -3.06 4.94
N LEU A 176 -11.31 -2.71 5.86
CA LEU A 176 -10.10 -3.50 6.11
C LEU A 176 -10.29 -4.35 7.37
N PHE A 177 -9.96 -5.64 7.27
CA PHE A 177 -9.92 -6.53 8.41
C PHE A 177 -8.53 -6.51 9.04
N ASP A 178 -8.45 -6.21 10.34
CA ASP A 178 -7.25 -6.44 11.13
C ASP A 178 -7.30 -7.82 11.77
N VAL A 179 -6.36 -8.69 11.40
CA VAL A 179 -6.21 -10.04 11.96
C VAL A 179 -5.20 -10.06 13.11
N ASN A 180 -4.42 -8.99 13.29
CA ASN A 180 -3.49 -8.88 14.39
C ASN A 180 -4.20 -8.25 15.59
N GLY A 181 -4.94 -9.07 16.34
CA GLY A 181 -5.56 -8.73 17.63
C GLY A 181 -4.55 -8.38 18.73
N ASN A 182 -3.70 -7.38 18.49
CA ASN A 182 -2.78 -6.80 19.46
C ASN A 182 -3.24 -5.41 19.92
N SER A 183 -4.36 -4.92 19.40
CA SER A 183 -5.15 -3.91 20.09
C SER A 183 -5.90 -4.60 21.22
N SER A 184 -5.68 -4.13 22.44
CA SER A 184 -6.45 -4.49 23.64
C SER A 184 -7.92 -4.02 23.59
N HIS A 185 -8.49 -3.94 22.39
CA HIS A 185 -9.90 -3.69 22.11
C HIS A 185 -10.52 -4.93 21.46
N SER A 186 -10.51 -6.01 22.21
CA SER A 186 -11.59 -6.99 22.20
C SER A 186 -12.94 -6.27 22.01
N GLU A 187 -13.70 -6.68 20.98
CA GLU A 187 -15.03 -6.17 20.56
C GLU A 187 -15.11 -5.02 19.53
N SER A 188 -14.07 -4.75 18.72
CA SER A 188 -14.21 -3.85 17.56
C SER A 188 -14.45 -4.66 16.28
N GLY A 189 -15.62 -4.50 15.65
CA GLY A 189 -15.90 -5.05 14.31
C GLY A 189 -14.99 -4.43 13.24
N PRO A 190 -15.15 -4.77 11.94
CA PRO A 190 -14.39 -4.12 10.88
C PRO A 190 -14.59 -2.61 10.99
N GLU A 191 -13.49 -1.88 11.20
CA GLU A 191 -13.52 -0.43 11.09
C GLU A 191 -13.69 -0.13 9.59
N PHE A 192 -14.80 0.53 9.25
CA PHE A 192 -15.08 0.94 7.88
C PHE A 192 -14.21 2.16 7.53
N ASP A 193 -12.91 1.95 7.59
CA ASP A 193 -11.98 2.90 7.04
C ASP A 193 -12.15 2.87 5.53
N GLN A 194 -12.37 4.04 4.95
CA GLN A 194 -12.53 4.25 3.52
C GLN A 194 -11.19 4.07 2.80
N TYR A 195 -10.56 2.90 2.98
CA TYR A 195 -9.28 2.53 2.41
C TYR A 195 -9.40 1.21 1.67
N LEU A 196 -8.58 1.10 0.64
CA LEU A 196 -8.37 -0.13 -0.11
C LEU A 196 -6.89 -0.49 0.00
N GLU A 197 -6.59 -1.73 0.37
CA GLU A 197 -5.24 -2.23 0.53
C GLU A 197 -4.81 -3.03 -0.70
N LEU A 198 -3.70 -2.62 -1.32
CA LEU A 198 -3.09 -3.32 -2.44
C LEU A 198 -1.76 -3.90 -1.99
N GLY A 199 -1.54 -5.20 -2.20
CA GLY A 199 -0.20 -5.78 -2.09
C GLY A 199 0.52 -5.61 -3.42
N TRP A 200 1.84 -5.38 -3.39
CA TRP A 200 2.62 -5.05 -4.59
C TRP A 200 3.84 -5.97 -4.76
N TRP A 201 4.41 -6.12 -5.95
CA TRP A 201 5.62 -6.92 -6.16
C TRP A 201 6.48 -6.39 -7.32
N VAL A 202 7.76 -6.73 -7.29
CA VAL A 202 8.67 -6.56 -8.44
C VAL A 202 8.67 -7.85 -9.25
N ARG A 203 8.64 -7.76 -10.57
CA ARG A 203 8.62 -8.94 -11.45
C ARG A 203 10.03 -9.46 -11.71
N GLY A 204 10.11 -10.74 -12.09
CA GLY A 204 11.38 -11.37 -12.48
C GLY A 204 12.10 -12.04 -11.31
N GLU A 205 13.41 -12.19 -11.46
CA GLU A 205 14.26 -12.86 -10.48
C GLU A 205 14.72 -11.88 -9.38
N CYS A 206 15.04 -12.43 -8.22
CA CYS A 206 15.45 -11.67 -7.04
C CYS A 206 16.65 -10.75 -7.30
N GLY A 207 16.41 -9.43 -7.30
CA GLY A 207 17.42 -8.37 -7.32
C GLY A 207 17.59 -7.70 -5.96
N CYS A 208 17.85 -8.48 -4.91
CA CYS A 208 17.99 -7.95 -3.54
C CYS A 208 19.43 -7.56 -3.21
N ASP A 209 19.57 -6.57 -2.32
CA ASP A 209 20.84 -6.22 -1.68
C ASP A 209 21.42 -7.45 -0.95
N ARG A 210 22.76 -7.54 -0.85
CA ARG A 210 23.45 -8.63 -0.14
C ARG A 210 23.03 -8.79 1.33
N ASN A 211 22.54 -7.72 1.95
CA ASN A 211 22.03 -7.71 3.32
C ASN A 211 20.49 -7.76 3.37
N ALA A 212 19.84 -8.25 2.33
CA ALA A 212 18.41 -8.50 2.27
C ALA A 212 18.09 -9.98 1.99
N ILE A 213 16.90 -10.39 2.41
CA ILE A 213 16.28 -11.65 2.05
C ILE A 213 15.25 -11.39 0.96
N CYS A 214 15.32 -12.16 -0.12
CA CYS A 214 14.28 -12.20 -1.12
C CYS A 214 13.11 -13.08 -0.64
N ARG A 215 11.88 -12.59 -0.79
CA ARG A 215 10.68 -13.41 -0.61
C ARG A 215 9.86 -13.37 -1.88
N ASN A 216 9.48 -14.55 -2.36
CA ASN A 216 8.56 -14.69 -3.47
C ASN A 216 7.16 -14.23 -3.05
N VAL A 217 6.49 -13.56 -3.97
CA VAL A 217 5.07 -13.21 -3.89
C VAL A 217 4.33 -14.16 -4.81
N SER A 218 3.35 -14.86 -4.25
CA SER A 218 2.58 -15.88 -4.96
C SER A 218 1.10 -15.52 -5.03
N TYR A 219 0.48 -15.85 -6.15
CA TYR A 219 -0.95 -15.71 -6.38
C TYR A 219 -1.46 -16.98 -7.07
N GLU A 220 -2.53 -17.59 -6.55
CA GLU A 220 -3.08 -18.86 -7.03
C GLU A 220 -1.99 -19.95 -7.22
N ASN A 221 -1.10 -20.12 -6.22
CA ASN A 221 0.05 -21.02 -6.22
C ASN A 221 1.13 -20.77 -7.30
N GLN A 222 1.12 -19.61 -7.95
CA GLN A 222 2.13 -19.21 -8.93
C GLN A 222 2.94 -18.04 -8.39
N THR A 223 4.28 -18.13 -8.48
CA THR A 223 5.15 -16.99 -8.19
C THR A 223 4.95 -15.91 -9.25
N ILE A 224 4.45 -14.75 -8.82
CA ILE A 224 4.18 -13.59 -9.69
C ILE A 224 5.27 -12.52 -9.61
N GLY A 225 6.10 -12.59 -8.58
CA GLY A 225 7.21 -11.68 -8.37
C GLY A 225 7.89 -11.88 -7.02
N TYR A 226 8.59 -10.85 -6.56
CA TYR A 226 9.31 -10.87 -5.29
C TYR A 226 9.30 -9.51 -4.58
N ARG A 227 9.67 -9.54 -3.31
CA ARG A 227 10.01 -8.39 -2.46
C ARG A 227 11.32 -8.65 -1.74
N CYS A 228 12.03 -7.59 -1.39
CA CYS A 228 13.27 -7.66 -0.64
C CYS A 228 13.10 -7.10 0.78
N TYR A 229 13.68 -7.79 1.76
CA TYR A 229 13.59 -7.42 3.17
C TYR A 229 14.97 -7.34 3.77
N CYS A 230 15.36 -6.16 4.26
CA CYS A 230 16.63 -6.03 4.96
C CYS A 230 16.71 -6.98 6.16
N ASN A 231 17.88 -7.61 6.32
CA ASN A 231 18.22 -8.43 7.47
C ASN A 231 18.14 -7.60 8.76
N GLN A 232 17.99 -8.28 9.89
CA GLN A 232 17.99 -7.64 11.20
C GLN A 232 19.25 -6.77 11.38
N GLY A 233 19.06 -5.54 11.87
CA GLY A 233 20.13 -4.55 12.01
C GLY A 233 20.40 -3.70 10.76
N TYR A 234 19.64 -3.90 9.69
CA TYR A 234 19.70 -3.10 8.47
C TYR A 234 18.37 -2.43 8.16
N VAL A 235 18.43 -1.26 7.53
CA VAL A 235 17.28 -0.46 7.07
C VAL A 235 17.45 -0.04 5.61
N GLY A 236 16.33 0.11 4.91
CA GLY A 236 16.27 0.47 3.50
C GLY A 236 15.19 -0.32 2.75
N ASP A 237 15.13 -0.11 1.44
CA ASP A 237 14.16 -0.78 0.56
C ASP A 237 14.53 -2.24 0.24
N GLY A 238 15.80 -2.61 0.44
CA GLY A 238 16.30 -3.96 0.25
C GLY A 238 16.64 -4.36 -1.18
N PHE A 239 16.49 -3.49 -2.16
CA PHE A 239 16.76 -3.80 -3.56
C PHE A 239 18.14 -3.30 -3.97
N ILE A 240 18.83 -4.05 -4.84
CA ILE A 240 20.16 -3.67 -5.32
C ILE A 240 20.14 -2.41 -6.20
N ASP A 241 19.05 -2.24 -6.95
CA ASP A 241 18.83 -1.08 -7.83
C ASP A 241 18.26 0.14 -7.09
N GLY A 242 17.82 -0.07 -5.85
CA GLY A 242 17.29 0.96 -4.97
C GLY A 242 18.34 1.50 -4.01
N ASP A 243 17.88 1.89 -2.83
CA ASP A 243 18.67 2.37 -1.72
C ASP A 243 19.40 1.25 -0.96
N GLY A 244 19.06 -0.01 -1.23
CA GLY A 244 19.68 -1.20 -0.67
C GLY A 244 19.44 -1.34 0.83
N CYS A 245 20.33 -2.07 1.51
CA CYS A 245 20.28 -2.24 2.96
C CYS A 245 21.51 -1.65 3.64
N ARG A 246 21.28 -0.70 4.55
CA ARG A 246 22.33 0.02 5.27
C ARG A 246 22.23 -0.27 6.76
N ILE A 247 23.38 -0.30 7.45
CA ILE A 247 23.40 -0.55 8.90
C ILE A 247 22.53 0.49 9.60
N GLN A 248 21.60 0.02 10.43
CA GLN A 248 20.82 0.90 11.28
C GLN A 248 21.78 1.46 12.34
N ALA A 249 22.13 2.74 12.24
CA ALA A 249 22.90 3.40 13.28
C ALA A 249 22.11 3.29 14.60
N GLN A 250 22.65 2.56 15.58
CA GLN A 250 22.08 2.55 16.91
C GLN A 250 22.16 3.97 17.45
N ALA A 251 21.02 4.55 17.85
CA ALA A 251 21.04 5.78 18.62
C ALA A 251 21.89 5.53 19.89
N PRO A 252 22.87 6.39 20.20
CA PRO A 252 23.66 6.22 21.41
C PRO A 252 22.76 6.46 22.63
N GLY A 253 22.32 5.39 23.28
CA GLY A 253 21.71 5.44 24.61
C GLY A 253 20.30 4.85 24.71
N GLY A 254 20.23 3.59 25.13
CA GLY A 254 19.01 2.94 25.62
C GLY A 254 19.41 1.84 26.60
N SER A 255 19.29 2.14 27.89
CA SER A 255 19.76 1.34 29.04
C SER A 255 19.26 -0.11 29.03
N ASN A 256 20.15 -1.04 29.43
CA ASN A 256 19.83 -2.41 29.81
C ASN A 256 18.76 -2.44 30.93
N THR A 257 17.48 -2.59 30.58
CA THR A 257 16.49 -3.06 31.55
C THR A 257 16.48 -4.58 31.54
N LYS A 258 17.11 -5.14 32.58
CA LYS A 258 17.04 -6.54 33.01
C LYS A 258 15.57 -7.01 33.06
N PRO A 259 15.22 -8.22 32.57
CA PRO A 259 13.88 -8.74 32.73
C PRO A 259 13.58 -9.06 34.22
N PRO A 260 12.36 -8.78 34.70
CA PRO A 260 11.92 -9.16 36.05
C PRO A 260 11.76 -10.70 36.17
N PRO A 261 11.75 -11.23 37.41
CA PRO A 261 11.90 -12.67 37.69
C PRO A 261 10.75 -13.54 37.17
#